data_AF-A0A1G2KQW3-F1
#
_entry.id   AF-A0A1G2KQW3-F1
#
_cell.length_a   1.000
_cell.length_b   1.000
_cell.length_c   1.000
_cell.angle_alpha   90.00
_cell.angle_beta   90.00
_cell.angle_gamma   90.00
#
_symmetry.space_group_name_H-M   'P 1'
#
loop_
_entity.id
_entity.type
_entity.pdbx_description
1 polymer ?
#
loop_
_entity_poly.entity_id
_entity_poly.type
_entity_poly.pdbx_seq_one_letter_code
_entity_poly.pdbx_strand_id
1 'polypeptide(L)'
;MGCILLRAGFDEETVVAGILHDVVEDTPRTLADIQKLFGTHVAEIVAAVSENKTLPWHKRKEVYLQNVLVADSSAKAVSIADKLHNVSSMNHDLAKGRDIWKHFSQDKHTTVEHYVHFVHEIKKH
;
A
#
# COMPACT_ATOMS: atom_id res chain seq x y z
N MET A 1 -8.60 4.33 -2.54
CA MET A 1 -8.22 2.97 -2.99
C MET A 1 -9.39 2.00 -3.13
N GLY A 2 -10.31 1.92 -2.16
CA GLY A 2 -11.45 0.98 -2.20
C GLY A 2 -12.25 0.96 -3.51
N CYS A 3 -12.46 2.10 -4.17
CA CYS A 3 -13.15 2.13 -5.47
C CYS A 3 -12.41 1.41 -6.61
N ILE A 4 -11.06 1.36 -6.57
CA ILE A 4 -10.26 0.62 -7.56
C ILE A 4 -10.52 -0.88 -7.38
N LEU A 5 -10.45 -1.36 -6.14
CA LEU A 5 -10.68 -2.76 -5.78
C LEU A 5 -12.12 -3.19 -6.11
N LEU A 6 -13.11 -2.37 -5.74
CA LEU A 6 -14.52 -2.65 -6.03
C LEU A 6 -14.79 -2.76 -7.54
N ARG A 7 -14.23 -1.86 -8.35
CA ARG A 7 -14.38 -1.90 -9.81
C ARG A 7 -13.65 -3.08 -10.45
N ALA A 8 -12.61 -3.58 -9.82
CA ALA A 8 -11.89 -4.78 -10.25
C ALA A 8 -12.56 -6.09 -9.81
N GLY A 9 -13.67 -6.03 -9.04
CA GLY A 9 -14.46 -7.19 -8.65
C GLY A 9 -13.91 -7.96 -7.44
N PHE A 10 -13.08 -7.32 -6.61
CA PHE A 10 -12.65 -7.92 -5.34
C PHE A 10 -13.78 -7.94 -4.31
N ASP A 11 -13.69 -8.86 -3.35
CA ASP A 11 -14.67 -9.02 -2.28
C ASP A 11 -14.72 -7.83 -1.30
N GLU A 12 -15.74 -7.84 -0.45
CA GLU A 12 -15.99 -6.79 0.52
C GLU A 12 -14.83 -6.63 1.52
N GLU A 13 -14.27 -7.73 2.03
CA GLU A 13 -13.18 -7.70 3.01
C GLU A 13 -11.91 -7.04 2.42
N THR A 14 -11.57 -7.36 1.17
CA THR A 14 -10.46 -6.75 0.43
C THR A 14 -10.70 -5.25 0.21
N VAL A 15 -11.92 -4.87 -0.17
CA VAL A 15 -12.29 -3.46 -0.37
C VAL A 15 -12.20 -2.69 0.96
N VAL A 16 -12.71 -3.26 2.05
CA VAL A 16 -12.62 -2.69 3.40
C VAL A 16 -11.17 -2.53 3.82
N ALA A 17 -10.34 -3.56 3.65
CA ALA A 17 -8.91 -3.48 3.95
C ALA A 17 -8.22 -2.37 3.14
N GLY A 18 -8.56 -2.20 1.86
CA GLY A 18 -8.06 -1.10 1.05
C GLY A 18 -8.53 0.29 1.49
N ILE A 19 -9.68 0.40 2.15
CA ILE A 19 -10.12 1.66 2.79
C ILE A 19 -9.31 1.91 4.07
N LEU A 20 -8.99 0.85 4.82
CA LEU A 20 -8.35 0.92 6.12
C LEU A 20 -6.81 0.87 6.09
N HIS A 21 -6.17 0.69 4.93
CA HIS A 21 -4.74 0.37 4.82
C HIS A 21 -3.79 1.28 5.63
N ASP A 22 -4.03 2.59 5.66
CA ASP A 22 -3.19 3.55 6.41
C ASP A 22 -3.64 3.80 7.86
N VAL A 23 -4.77 3.22 8.30
CA VAL A 23 -5.39 3.57 9.60
C VAL A 23 -4.45 3.29 10.78
N VAL A 24 -3.73 2.18 10.75
CA VAL A 24 -2.77 1.83 11.81
C VAL A 24 -1.47 2.62 11.73
N GLU A 25 -1.19 3.25 10.58
CA GLU A 25 0.00 4.05 10.35
C GLU A 25 -0.20 5.54 10.70
N ASP A 26 -1.42 6.05 10.53
CA ASP A 26 -1.74 7.47 10.61
C ASP A 26 -2.63 7.83 11.80
N THR A 27 -3.12 6.83 12.53
CA THR A 27 -3.99 7.04 13.69
C THR A 27 -3.56 6.17 14.88
N PRO A 28 -4.04 6.46 16.11
CA PRO A 28 -3.76 5.61 17.27
C PRO A 28 -4.45 4.24 17.27
N ARG A 29 -5.16 3.87 16.19
CA ARG A 29 -5.89 2.60 16.09
C ARG A 29 -4.92 1.44 15.85
N THR A 30 -5.28 0.28 16.37
CA THR A 30 -4.45 -0.93 16.32
C THR A 30 -5.05 -1.99 15.40
N LEU A 31 -4.24 -2.98 15.00
CA LEU A 31 -4.74 -4.16 14.30
C LEU A 31 -5.81 -4.92 15.11
N ALA A 32 -5.72 -4.90 16.44
CA ALA A 32 -6.73 -5.50 17.32
C ALA A 32 -8.07 -4.76 17.25
N ASP A 33 -8.05 -3.42 17.10
CA ASP A 33 -9.28 -2.64 16.86
C ASP A 33 -9.91 -3.03 15.52
N ILE A 34 -9.09 -3.17 14.47
CA ILE A 34 -9.57 -3.58 13.14
C ILE A 34 -10.16 -4.98 13.20
N GLN A 35 -9.46 -5.93 13.81
CA GLN A 35 -9.94 -7.31 13.95
C GLN A 35 -11.29 -7.37 14.68
N LYS A 36 -11.44 -6.60 15.76
CA LYS A 36 -12.68 -6.54 16.55
C LYS A 36 -13.87 -5.99 15.76
N LEU A 37 -13.63 -5.01 14.87
CA LEU A 37 -14.68 -4.30 14.14
C LEU A 37 -15.00 -4.92 12.78
N PHE A 38 -13.99 -5.48 12.10
CA PHE A 38 -14.08 -5.88 10.69
C PHE A 38 -13.68 -7.34 10.45
N GLY A 39 -13.25 -8.07 11.48
CA GLY A 39 -12.87 -9.48 11.38
C GLY A 39 -11.38 -9.71 11.12
N THR A 40 -10.98 -10.97 11.27
CA THR A 40 -9.57 -11.40 11.21
C THR A 40 -8.97 -11.20 9.82
N HIS A 41 -9.69 -11.54 8.75
CA HIS A 41 -9.14 -11.47 7.39
C HIS A 41 -8.79 -10.03 6.98
N VAL A 42 -9.68 -9.06 7.27
CA VAL A 42 -9.40 -7.63 7.06
C VAL A 42 -8.16 -7.19 7.84
N ALA A 43 -8.02 -7.62 9.10
CA ALA A 43 -6.86 -7.27 9.92
C ALA A 43 -5.55 -7.87 9.38
N GLU A 44 -5.58 -9.11 8.87
CA GLU A 44 -4.44 -9.77 8.24
C GLU A 44 -3.99 -9.03 6.97
N ILE A 45 -4.94 -8.63 6.11
CA ILE A 45 -4.65 -7.84 4.91
C ILE A 45 -4.01 -6.51 5.30
N VAL A 46 -4.62 -5.76 6.23
CA VAL A 46 -4.09 -4.46 6.68
C VAL A 46 -2.70 -4.62 7.27
N ALA A 47 -2.46 -5.65 8.09
CA ALA A 47 -1.15 -5.94 8.65
C ALA A 47 -0.08 -6.19 7.57
N ALA A 48 -0.42 -6.94 6.53
CA ALA A 48 0.48 -7.22 5.42
C ALA A 48 0.86 -5.97 4.62
N VAL A 49 -0.04 -4.98 4.57
CA VAL A 49 0.15 -3.72 3.84
C VAL A 49 0.46 -2.51 4.74
N SER A 50 0.92 -2.74 5.97
CA SER A 50 1.34 -1.66 6.88
C SER A 50 2.86 -1.61 7.07
N GLU A 51 3.41 -0.41 7.20
CA GLU A 51 4.82 -0.15 7.45
C GLU A 51 5.10 0.24 8.90
N ASN A 52 6.16 -0.33 9.47
CA ASN A 52 6.69 0.13 10.74
C ASN A 52 7.53 1.41 10.54
N LYS A 53 6.93 2.58 10.76
CA LYS A 53 7.56 3.91 10.60
C LYS A 53 8.79 4.16 11.50
N THR A 54 9.10 3.29 12.46
CA THR A 54 10.32 3.38 13.28
C THR A 54 11.58 2.87 12.57
N LEU A 55 11.43 2.10 11.49
CA LEU A 55 12.55 1.55 10.72
C LEU A 55 13.06 2.53 9.64
N PRO A 56 14.33 2.44 9.24
CA PRO A 56 14.87 3.19 8.10
C PRO A 56 14.07 2.91 6.82
N TRP A 57 13.97 3.89 5.92
CA TRP A 57 13.15 3.82 4.71
C TRP A 57 13.38 2.54 3.89
N HIS A 58 14.63 2.20 3.57
CA HIS A 58 14.94 1.00 2.79
C HIS A 58 14.47 -0.28 3.49
N LYS A 59 14.64 -0.36 4.82
CA LYS A 59 14.23 -1.54 5.58
C LYS A 59 12.72 -1.65 5.67
N ARG A 60 12.00 -0.54 5.81
CA ARG A 60 10.52 -0.51 5.73
C ARG A 60 10.02 -1.06 4.41
N LYS A 61 10.57 -0.57 3.30
CA LYS A 61 10.19 -0.98 1.95
C LYS A 61 10.51 -2.44 1.66
N GLU A 62 11.64 -2.94 2.16
CA GLU A 62 12.00 -4.37 2.04
C GLU A 62 11.04 -5.25 2.83
N VAL A 63 10.79 -4.96 4.11
CA VAL A 63 9.87 -5.73 4.96
C VAL A 63 8.45 -5.69 4.39
N TYR A 64 7.99 -4.52 3.96
CA TYR A 64 6.69 -4.35 3.31
C TYR A 64 6.54 -5.28 2.11
N LEU A 65 7.53 -5.30 1.21
CA LEU A 65 7.49 -6.15 0.04
C LEU A 65 7.42 -7.64 0.43
N GLN A 66 8.24 -8.08 1.39
CA GLN A 66 8.20 -9.47 1.86
C GLN A 66 6.84 -9.84 2.44
N ASN A 67 6.24 -8.97 3.27
CA ASN A 67 4.92 -9.19 3.84
C ASN A 67 3.85 -9.36 2.76
N VAL A 68 3.87 -8.50 1.73
CA VAL A 68 2.91 -8.58 0.62
C VAL A 68 3.13 -9.82 -0.25
N LEU A 69 4.37 -10.28 -0.42
CA LEU A 69 4.69 -11.45 -1.24
C LEU A 69 4.22 -12.77 -0.61
N VAL A 70 4.30 -12.89 0.71
CA VAL A 70 3.88 -14.09 1.45
C VAL A 70 2.40 -14.10 1.80
N ALA A 71 1.74 -12.93 1.74
CA ALA A 71 0.31 -12.80 1.98
C ALA A 71 -0.51 -13.29 0.77
N ASP A 72 -1.82 -13.41 0.98
CA ASP A 72 -2.75 -13.82 -0.07
C ASP A 72 -2.91 -12.77 -1.18
N SER A 73 -3.71 -13.12 -2.18
CA SER A 73 -4.01 -12.26 -3.33
C SER A 73 -4.68 -10.94 -2.95
N SER A 74 -5.40 -10.88 -1.83
CA SER A 74 -6.12 -9.70 -1.38
C SER A 74 -5.14 -8.62 -0.91
N ALA A 75 -4.10 -9.00 -0.14
CA ALA A 75 -3.02 -8.08 0.23
C ALA A 75 -2.23 -7.57 -0.98
N LYS A 76 -1.93 -8.44 -1.95
CA LYS A 76 -1.30 -8.03 -3.21
C LYS A 76 -2.18 -7.02 -3.97
N ALA A 77 -3.48 -7.28 -4.06
CA ALA A 77 -4.43 -6.40 -4.74
C ALA A 77 -4.52 -5.02 -4.07
N VAL A 78 -4.64 -4.98 -2.74
CA VAL A 78 -4.63 -3.76 -1.94
C VAL A 78 -3.34 -2.98 -2.19
N SER A 79 -2.19 -3.65 -2.15
CA SER A 79 -0.91 -3.01 -2.40
C SER A 79 -0.81 -2.45 -3.83
N ILE A 80 -1.20 -3.21 -4.86
CA ILE A 80 -1.18 -2.73 -6.24
C ILE A 80 -2.11 -1.52 -6.42
N ALA A 81 -3.31 -1.57 -5.83
CA ALA A 81 -4.27 -0.47 -5.88
C ALA A 81 -3.71 0.82 -5.27
N ASP A 82 -2.88 0.71 -4.22
CA ASP A 82 -2.21 1.84 -3.57
C ASP A 82 -1.21 2.48 -4.53
N LYS A 83 -0.31 1.66 -5.09
CA LYS A 83 0.74 2.16 -6.00
C LYS A 83 0.11 2.75 -7.26
N LEU A 84 -0.97 2.15 -7.77
CA LEU A 84 -1.71 2.68 -8.91
C LEU A 84 -2.35 4.04 -8.58
N HIS A 85 -2.94 4.19 -7.40
CA HIS A 85 -3.51 5.45 -6.96
C HIS A 85 -2.42 6.53 -6.83
N ASN A 86 -1.29 6.20 -6.19
CA ASN A 86 -0.16 7.11 -6.01
C ASN A 86 0.43 7.56 -7.35
N VAL A 87 0.66 6.64 -8.29
CA VAL A 87 1.14 6.99 -9.65
C VAL A 87 0.12 7.82 -10.41
N SER A 88 -1.17 7.54 -10.28
CA SER A 88 -2.23 8.33 -10.91
C SER A 88 -2.25 9.77 -10.38
N SER A 89 -2.14 9.94 -9.07
CA SER A 89 -2.06 11.25 -8.42
C SER A 89 -0.78 12.02 -8.82
N MET A 90 0.37 11.34 -8.87
CA MET A 90 1.64 11.91 -9.35
C MET A 90 1.52 12.40 -10.80
N ASN A 91 0.96 11.58 -11.70
CA ASN A 91 0.79 11.94 -13.10
C ASN A 91 -0.13 13.15 -13.28
N HIS A 92 -1.23 13.22 -12.52
CA HIS A 92 -2.14 14.36 -12.53
C HIS A 92 -1.45 15.65 -12.09
N ASP A 93 -0.63 15.60 -11.04
CA ASP A 93 0.07 16.78 -10.52
C ASP A 93 1.22 17.22 -11.43
N LEU A 94 1.94 16.26 -12.02
CA LEU A 94 2.95 16.52 -13.04
C LEU A 94 2.36 17.22 -14.28
N ALA A 95 1.19 16.78 -14.74
CA ALA A 95 0.48 17.40 -15.86
C ALA A 95 0.08 18.86 -15.60
N LYS A 96 0.02 19.27 -14.32
CA LYS A 96 -0.24 20.65 -13.88
C LYS A 96 1.05 21.44 -13.60
N GLY A 97 2.22 20.88 -13.92
CA GLY A 97 3.52 21.51 -13.69
C GLY A 97 3.91 21.59 -12.20
N ARG A 98 3.30 20.78 -11.33
CA ARG A 98 3.64 20.77 -9.90
C ARG A 98 4.89 19.93 -9.67
N ASP A 99 5.71 20.38 -8.73
CA ASP A 99 6.81 19.56 -8.21
C ASP A 99 6.27 18.47 -7.28
N ILE A 100 6.27 17.24 -7.76
CA ILE A 100 5.83 16.04 -7.02
C ILE A 100 6.93 15.50 -6.09
N TRP A 101 8.19 15.82 -6.36
CA TRP A 101 9.33 15.19 -5.68
C TRP A 101 9.48 15.68 -4.23
N LYS A 102 8.98 16.88 -3.94
CA LYS A 102 8.90 17.42 -2.56
C LYS A 102 8.10 16.56 -1.57
N HIS A 103 7.27 15.64 -2.06
CA HIS A 103 6.47 14.74 -1.22
C HIS A 103 7.21 13.44 -0.88
N PHE A 104 8.38 13.19 -1.46
CA PHE A 104 9.18 12.00 -1.23
C PHE A 104 10.37 12.31 -0.33
N SER A 105 10.65 11.40 0.60
CA SER A 105 11.82 11.50 1.47
C SER A 105 13.12 11.07 0.78
N GLN A 106 13.03 10.41 -0.38
CA GLN A 106 14.17 9.94 -1.18
C GLN A 106 14.25 10.72 -2.48
N ASP A 107 15.40 10.69 -3.14
CA ASP A 107 15.53 11.31 -4.45
C ASP A 107 14.70 10.58 -5.52
N LYS A 108 14.58 11.23 -6.68
CA LYS A 108 13.82 10.74 -7.83
C LYS A 108 14.26 9.35 -8.28
N HIS A 109 15.57 9.10 -8.36
CA HIS A 109 16.10 7.84 -8.88
C HIS A 109 15.72 6.70 -7.96
N THR A 110 16.04 6.81 -6.67
CA THR A 110 15.70 5.79 -5.66
C THR A 110 14.20 5.55 -5.55
N THR A 111 13.38 6.60 -5.65
CA THR A 111 11.91 6.46 -5.63
C THR A 111 11.42 5.64 -6.83
N VAL A 112 11.88 5.97 -8.04
CA VAL A 112 11.45 5.26 -9.26
C VAL A 112 11.93 3.80 -9.25
N GLU A 113 13.19 3.56 -8.89
CA GLU A 113 13.75 2.20 -8.77
C GLU A 113 12.93 1.34 -7.81
N HIS A 114 12.52 1.89 -6.67
CA HIS A 114 11.70 1.16 -5.71
C HIS A 114 10.33 0.75 -6.30
N TYR A 115 9.65 1.63 -7.02
CA TYR A 115 8.38 1.29 -7.69
C TYR A 115 8.58 0.21 -8.76
N VAL A 116 9.63 0.32 -9.57
CA VAL A 116 9.95 -0.69 -10.61
C VAL A 116 10.26 -2.05 -9.99
N HIS A 117 11.11 -2.06 -8.96
CA HIS A 117 11.47 -3.28 -8.23
C HIS A 117 10.24 -3.93 -7.60
N PHE A 118 9.38 -3.14 -6.94
CA PHE A 118 8.14 -3.63 -6.34
C PHE A 118 7.25 -4.33 -7.37
N VAL A 119 6.98 -3.69 -8.52
CA VAL A 119 6.14 -4.26 -9.58
C VAL A 119 6.77 -5.52 -10.19
N HIS A 120 8.10 -5.54 -10.34
CA HIS A 120 8.83 -6.69 -10.85
C HIS A 120 8.69 -7.92 -9.94
N GLU A 121 8.88 -7.74 -8.64
CA GLU A 121 8.77 -8.84 -7.66
C GLU A 121 7.34 -9.36 -7.54
N ILE A 122 6.35 -8.46 -7.53
CA ILE A 122 4.92 -8.85 -7.50
C ILE A 122 4.53 -9.66 -8.73
N LYS A 123 5.07 -9.37 -9.92
CA LYS A 123 4.74 -10.12 -11.15
C LYS A 123 5.28 -11.55 -11.18
N LYS A 124 6.29 -11.87 -10.37
CA LYS A 124 6.87 -13.22 -10.30
C LYS A 124 6.06 -14.18 -9.45
N HIS A 125 5.15 -13.67 -8.62
CA HIS A 125 4.50 -14.39 -7.52
C HIS A 125 2.99 -14.25 -7.53
#